data_AF-A0AAV7QN76-F1
#
_entry.id   AF-A0AAV7QN76-F1
#
_cell.length_a   1.000
_cell.length_b   1.000
_cell.length_c   1.000
_cell.angle_alpha   90.00
_cell.angle_beta   90.00
_cell.angle_gamma   90.00
#
_symmetry.space_group_name_H-M   'P 1'
#
loop_
_entity.id
_entity.type
_entity.pdbx_description
1 polymer ?
#
loop_
_entity_poly.entity_id
_entity_poly.type
_entity_poly.pdbx_seq_one_letter_code
_entity_poly.pdbx_strand_id
1 'polypeptide(L)'
;METRTEELETEVRAATAQTATQGQQISDIQWKLEDAEKRQRLNNLRVLGIAEGLEGQDTRAYVVSLFKKAFPDLTEWDWEKEIQRAH
;
A
#
# COMPACT_ATOMS: atom_id res chain seq x y z
N MET A 1 40.15 37.25 -5.17
CA MET A 1 38.69 37.41 -5.27
C MET A 1 38.14 36.43 -6.30
N GLU A 2 38.66 36.41 -7.53
CA GLU A 2 38.23 35.48 -8.60
C GLU A 2 38.28 33.99 -8.20
N THR A 3 39.36 33.51 -7.60
CA THR A 3 39.52 32.08 -7.20
C THR A 3 38.44 31.60 -6.24
N ARG A 4 38.00 32.47 -5.31
CA ARG A 4 36.96 32.13 -4.33
C ARG A 4 35.57 32.07 -4.97
N THR A 5 35.34 32.85 -6.02
CA THR A 5 34.09 32.80 -6.79
C THR A 5 34.00 31.51 -7.59
N GLU A 6 35.10 31.10 -8.24
CA GLU A 6 35.17 29.84 -9.01
C GLU A 6 34.96 28.60 -8.14
N GLU A 7 35.56 28.58 -6.94
CA GLU A 7 35.37 27.51 -5.96
C GLU A 7 33.90 27.42 -5.51
N LEU A 8 33.28 28.55 -5.15
CA LEU A 8 31.88 28.59 -4.75
C LEU A 8 30.94 28.18 -5.88
N GLU A 9 31.20 28.60 -7.12
CA GLU A 9 30.41 28.17 -8.28
C GLU A 9 30.50 26.67 -8.53
N THR A 10 31.68 26.09 -8.30
CA THR A 10 31.90 24.65 -8.42
C THR A 10 31.14 23.88 -7.33
N GLU A 11 31.19 24.36 -6.09
CA GLU A 11 30.43 23.79 -4.98
C GLU A 11 28.91 23.87 -5.20
N VAL A 12 28.40 25.02 -5.67
CA VAL A 12 26.98 25.19 -5.98
C VAL A 12 26.54 24.24 -7.09
N ARG A 13 27.35 24.06 -8.15
CA ARG A 13 27.04 23.09 -9.21
C ARG A 13 27.02 21.66 -8.68
N ALA A 14 27.99 21.27 -7.86
CA ALA A 14 28.05 19.95 -7.24
C ALA A 14 26.84 19.69 -6.33
N ALA A 15 26.49 20.65 -5.47
CA ALA A 15 25.34 20.57 -4.58
C ALA A 15 24.01 20.49 -5.35
N THR A 16 23.88 21.25 -6.46
CA THR A 16 22.71 21.20 -7.33
C THR A 16 22.56 19.83 -8.00
N ALA A 17 23.65 19.27 -8.52
CA ALA A 17 23.66 17.93 -9.12
C ALA A 17 23.34 16.83 -8.10
N GLN A 18 23.86 16.97 -6.88
CA GLN A 18 23.56 16.05 -5.79
C GLN A 18 22.07 16.13 -5.38
N THR A 19 21.53 17.35 -5.26
CA THR A 19 20.11 17.57 -4.94
C THR A 19 19.19 16.97 -6.01
N ALA A 20 19.54 17.14 -7.29
CA ALA A 20 18.79 16.54 -8.39
C ALA A 20 18.81 15.01 -8.33
N THR A 21 19.97 14.42 -8.03
CA THR A 21 20.13 12.97 -7.89
C THR A 21 19.31 12.43 -6.71
N GLN A 22 19.36 13.10 -5.57
CA GLN A 22 18.57 12.74 -4.39
C GLN A 22 17.07 12.88 -4.66
N GLY A 23 16.66 13.93 -5.38
CA GLY A 23 15.27 14.11 -5.81
C GLY A 23 14.78 12.95 -6.67
N GLN A 24 15.60 12.47 -7.61
CA GLN A 24 15.27 11.31 -8.42
C GLN A 24 15.16 10.03 -7.57
N GLN A 25 16.11 9.81 -6.64
CA GLN A 25 16.07 8.65 -5.75
C GLN A 25 14.80 8.63 -4.87
N ILE A 26 14.40 9.79 -4.36
CA ILE A 26 13.16 9.93 -3.59
C ILE A 26 11.96 9.56 -4.45
N SER A 27 11.88 10.08 -5.68
CA SER A 27 10.81 9.76 -6.62
C SER A 27 10.74 8.26 -6.92
N ASP A 28 11.90 7.62 -7.15
CA ASP A 28 11.96 6.19 -7.45
C ASP A 28 11.51 5.34 -6.25
N ILE A 29 11.89 5.73 -5.03
CA ILE A 29 11.48 5.05 -3.80
C ILE A 29 9.97 5.21 -3.59
N GLN A 30 9.43 6.41 -3.79
CA GLN A 30 7.99 6.66 -3.68
C GLN A 30 7.19 5.80 -4.67
N TRP A 31 7.63 5.73 -5.93
CA TRP A 31 6.97 4.89 -6.93
C TRP A 31 6.98 3.40 -6.55
N LYS A 32 8.12 2.89 -6.06
CA LYS A 32 8.23 1.50 -5.58
C LYS A 32 7.35 1.24 -4.36
N LEU A 33 7.26 2.21 -3.44
CA LEU A 33 6.41 2.10 -2.26
C LEU A 33 4.93 2.02 -2.66
N GLU A 34 4.49 2.91 -3.55
CA GLU A 34 3.11 2.89 -4.03
C GLU A 34 2.75 1.59 -4.74
N ASP A 35 3.65 1.07 -5.59
CA ASP A 35 3.44 -0.22 -6.25
C ASP A 35 3.36 -1.36 -5.23
N ALA A 36 4.27 -1.38 -4.24
CA ALA A 36 4.24 -2.38 -3.18
C ALA A 36 2.94 -2.32 -2.37
N GLU A 37 2.48 -1.13 -1.98
CA GLU A 37 1.22 -0.95 -1.26
C GLU A 37 0.00 -1.40 -2.09
N LYS A 38 -0.02 -1.07 -3.39
CA LYS A 38 -1.09 -1.51 -4.30
C LYS A 38 -1.14 -3.03 -4.40
N ARG A 39 0.01 -3.69 -4.58
CA ARG A 39 0.11 -5.16 -4.65
C ARG A 39 -0.30 -5.81 -3.33
N GLN A 40 0.10 -5.23 -2.20
CA GLN A 40 -0.29 -5.73 -0.88
C GLN A 40 -1.81 -5.65 -0.67
N ARG A 41 -2.46 -4.60 -1.18
CA ARG A 41 -3.90 -4.37 -1.00
C ARG A 41 -4.77 -5.02 -2.06
N LEU A 42 -4.18 -5.60 -3.11
CA LEU A 42 -4.91 -6.10 -4.28
C LEU A 42 -5.99 -7.13 -3.94
N ASN A 43 -5.71 -7.99 -2.96
CA ASN A 43 -6.61 -9.06 -2.52
C ASN A 43 -7.45 -8.67 -1.28
N ASN A 44 -7.40 -7.41 -0.85
CA ASN A 44 -8.22 -6.94 0.26
C ASN A 44 -9.58 -6.49 -0.26
N LEU A 45 -10.65 -7.05 0.30
CA LEU A 45 -12.01 -6.58 0.06
C LEU A 45 -12.46 -5.66 1.20
N ARG A 46 -13.16 -4.58 0.86
CA ARG A 46 -13.89 -3.75 1.83
C ARG A 46 -15.37 -4.06 1.74
N VAL A 47 -15.96 -4.51 2.85
CA VAL A 47 -17.41 -4.71 2.97
C VAL A 47 -17.98 -3.52 3.72
N LEU A 48 -18.96 -2.83 3.11
CA LEU A 48 -19.56 -1.61 3.66
C LEU A 48 -21.02 -1.86 4.02
N GLY A 49 -21.56 -1.09 4.95
CA GLY A 49 -22.97 -1.18 5.37
C GLY A 49 -23.26 -2.28 6.40
N ILE A 50 -22.24 -2.84 7.04
CA ILE A 50 -22.39 -3.69 8.22
C ILE A 50 -22.61 -2.79 9.44
N ALA A 51 -23.66 -3.05 10.21
CA ALA A 51 -23.90 -2.35 11.47
C ALA A 51 -22.85 -2.74 12.51
N GLU A 52 -22.37 -1.78 13.30
CA GLU A 52 -21.33 -2.01 14.31
C GLU A 52 -21.72 -3.12 15.30
N GLY A 53 -20.80 -4.03 15.59
CA GLY A 53 -21.01 -5.13 16.54
C GLY A 53 -21.82 -6.31 15.98
N LEU A 54 -22.30 -6.22 14.73
CA LEU A 54 -23.00 -7.33 14.08
C LEU A 54 -22.07 -8.52 13.78
N GLU A 55 -20.77 -8.26 13.63
CA GLU A 55 -19.77 -9.31 13.48
C GLU A 55 -19.58 -10.19 14.74
N GLY A 56 -20.03 -9.72 15.91
CA GLY A 56 -19.87 -10.42 17.17
C GLY A 56 -18.40 -10.52 17.60
N GLN A 57 -18.03 -11.65 18.22
CA GLN A 57 -16.66 -11.86 18.73
C GLN A 57 -15.68 -12.39 17.68
N ASP A 58 -16.18 -12.93 16.56
CA ASP A 58 -15.37 -13.51 15.49
C ASP A 58 -15.77 -12.97 14.12
N THR A 59 -15.11 -11.88 13.73
CA THR A 59 -15.30 -11.23 12.43
C THR A 59 -15.03 -12.18 11.27
N ARG A 60 -14.11 -13.13 11.41
CA ARG A 60 -13.78 -14.07 10.33
C ARG A 60 -14.94 -15.04 10.11
N ALA A 61 -15.46 -15.63 11.19
CA ALA A 61 -16.63 -16.50 11.10
C ALA A 61 -17.84 -15.76 10.53
N TYR A 62 -18.06 -14.50 10.95
CA TYR A 62 -19.10 -13.65 10.40
C TYR A 62 -18.96 -13.46 8.89
N VAL A 63 -17.79 -13.02 8.41
CA VAL A 63 -17.54 -12.79 6.97
C VAL A 63 -17.66 -14.07 6.16
N VAL A 64 -17.16 -15.21 6.64
CA VAL A 64 -17.34 -16.52 5.99
C VAL A 64 -18.83 -16.83 5.81
N SER A 65 -19.64 -16.64 6.85
CA SER A 65 -21.08 -16.87 6.78
C SER A 65 -21.78 -15.93 5.81
N LEU A 66 -21.37 -14.65 5.78
CA LEU A 66 -21.89 -13.63 4.88
C LEU A 66 -21.60 -14.01 3.42
N PHE A 67 -20.40 -14.48 3.11
CA PHE A 67 -19.99 -14.84 1.75
C PHE A 67 -20.67 -16.12 1.28
N LYS A 68 -20.77 -17.16 2.13
CA LYS A 68 -21.54 -18.38 1.83
C LYS A 68 -23.01 -18.05 1.51
N LYS A 69 -23.59 -17.07 2.21
CA LYS A 69 -24.97 -16.61 1.95
C LYS A 69 -25.10 -15.75 0.69
N ALA A 70 -24.12 -14.87 0.43
CA ALA A 70 -24.15 -13.97 -0.71
C ALA A 70 -23.83 -14.68 -2.05
N PHE A 71 -23.02 -15.74 -2.00
CA PHE A 71 -22.57 -16.50 -3.17
C PHE A 71 -22.86 -18.00 -3.00
N PRO A 72 -24.14 -18.41 -3.00
CA PRO A 72 -24.52 -19.79 -2.74
C PRO A 72 -24.01 -20.79 -3.80
N ASP A 73 -23.76 -20.32 -5.02
CA ASP A 73 -23.31 -21.16 -6.13
C ASP A 73 -21.79 -21.46 -6.09
N LEU A 74 -21.03 -20.80 -5.20
CA LEU A 74 -19.59 -21.00 -5.05
C LEU A 74 -19.29 -22.12 -4.03
N THR A 75 -19.88 -23.29 -4.25
CA THR A 75 -19.80 -24.43 -3.33
C THR A 75 -18.42 -25.10 -3.28
N GLU A 76 -17.61 -24.93 -4.33
CA GLU A 76 -16.25 -25.45 -4.39
C GLU A 76 -15.24 -24.58 -3.62
N TRP A 77 -15.64 -23.36 -3.22
CA TRP A 77 -14.79 -22.46 -2.46
C TRP A 77 -14.86 -22.71 -0.96
N ASP A 78 -13.72 -23.11 -0.41
CA ASP A 78 -13.52 -23.20 1.03
C ASP A 78 -13.17 -21.83 1.61
N TRP A 79 -14.21 -21.01 1.83
CA TRP A 79 -14.08 -19.65 2.36
C TRP A 79 -13.28 -19.56 3.67
N GLU A 80 -13.23 -20.63 4.46
CA GLU A 80 -12.46 -20.68 5.71
C GLU A 80 -10.95 -20.76 5.45
N LYS A 81 -10.53 -21.22 4.26
CA LYS A 81 -9.12 -21.22 3.83
C LYS A 81 -8.78 -20.02 2.98
N GLU A 82 -9.71 -19.58 2.12
CA GLU A 82 -9.47 -18.47 1.19
C GLU A 82 -9.37 -17.12 1.89
N ILE A 83 -10.08 -16.92 3.02
CA ILE A 83 -10.00 -15.68 3.80
C ILE A 83 -8.85 -15.76 4.81
N GLN A 84 -7.75 -15.06 4.51
CA GLN A 84 -6.56 -15.03 5.38
C GLN A 84 -6.78 -14.21 6.66
N ARG A 85 -7.50 -13.08 6.59
CA ARG A 85 -7.77 -12.20 7.74
C ARG A 85 -9.05 -11.41 7.52
N ALA A 86 -9.82 -11.24 8.59
CA ALA A 86 -10.95 -10.31 8.67
C ALA A 86 -10.78 -9.44 9.92
N HIS A 87 -11.19 -8.17 9.84
CA HIS A 87 -11.10 -7.16 10.89
C HIS A 87 -12.28 -6.21 10.77
#